data_AF-A0A943IQW4-F1
#
_entry.id   AF-A0A943IQW4-F1
#
_cell.length_a   1.000
_cell.length_b   1.000
_cell.length_c   1.000
_cell.angle_alpha   90.00
_cell.angle_beta   90.00
_cell.angle_gamma   90.00
#
_symmetry.space_group_name_H-M   'P 1'
#
loop_
_entity.id
_entity.type
_entity.pdbx_description
1 polymer ?
#
loop_
_entity_poly.entity_id
_entity_poly.type
_entity_poly.pdbx_seq_one_letter_code
_entity_poly.pdbx_strand_id
1 'polypeptide(L)'
;MRFCEQLNEYITRLDCRGKELAEAAGLSAPSLSRYRTGERTPGRGSAVLTALSDALADMAKAKALPDMDADTLYSAFLQCDEYAGTDKKMLRENFNALIEVMGLSVAKLCRCANYDPSAIFRFRRGERQPAEPEQFAAAVASYVSREMDGPAQREVAAALLGCAAEDLGDRAAYCRRVQDWLLGSHAPREDSVSRFLTKLDEFDLNAYIRSVHFDELKVPVAPFQLPTSRSYSGLRQMMDSELDFMKAAVLSRSTEPVFLYSDMPMTEMAQDPEFPKKWMFGMALLLKKGLRLQIIHNIDRNLPEMMLGLESFIPMYMTGQIEPYYFKAPQGGVFLHFLRVSGTAALTGEAVSGHHSEGRYYLTNNRTEVAYYRRRADALLENAKPLMEIYRADGASRLNAFLLADSRTPGRRRCVLSAPPLYTADPAFLAAVLQRHDVPAPDQERILAHAKSRREQAETILRDNEMVLALPRLTEEAFERYPMSLPLSGSFYERDIPYTYQEYLEHIDQTEQFAAVHPRCRLELTADSTFRNLQIVMHEGRWAMVSKEKSPAIHFVIRHAKLRSAIESFEPPLVEE
;
A
#
# COMPACT_ATOMS: atom_id res chain seq x y z
N MET A 1 23.03 12.51 25.42
CA MET A 1 22.99 11.87 26.75
C MET A 1 22.17 10.60 26.63
N ARG A 2 22.68 9.49 27.17
CA ARG A 2 22.02 8.18 27.10
C ARG A 2 20.91 8.04 28.13
N PHE A 3 19.94 7.18 27.85
CA PHE A 3 18.85 6.87 28.76
C PHE A 3 19.35 6.38 30.14
N CYS A 4 20.39 5.54 30.16
CA CYS A 4 20.98 5.06 31.41
C CYS A 4 21.71 6.17 32.19
N GLU A 5 22.17 7.23 31.53
CA GLU A 5 22.81 8.37 32.18
C GLU A 5 21.77 9.22 32.91
N GLN A 6 20.68 9.65 32.25
CA GLN A 6 19.60 10.35 32.98
C GLN A 6 18.94 9.45 34.02
N LEU A 7 18.72 8.16 33.76
CA LEU A 7 18.11 7.31 34.79
C LEU A 7 18.97 7.27 36.08
N ASN A 8 20.30 7.31 35.98
CA ASN A 8 21.15 7.40 37.17
C ASN A 8 21.27 8.83 37.73
N GLU A 9 21.31 9.86 36.89
CA GLU A 9 21.25 11.26 37.34
C GLU A 9 19.97 11.53 38.13
N TYR A 10 18.83 11.09 37.61
CA TYR A 10 17.50 11.28 38.19
C TYR A 10 17.32 10.47 39.48
N ILE A 11 17.84 9.24 39.56
CA ILE A 11 17.96 8.48 40.82
C ILE A 11 18.82 9.23 41.86
N THR A 12 19.91 9.88 41.43
CA THR A 12 20.81 10.62 42.30
C THR A 12 20.18 11.93 42.78
N ARG A 13 19.53 12.67 41.87
CA ARG A 13 18.80 13.91 42.12
C ARG A 13 17.64 13.71 43.10
N LEU A 14 16.93 12.59 42.97
CA LEU A 14 15.86 12.20 43.88
C LEU A 14 16.35 11.52 45.15
N ASP A 15 17.65 11.26 45.33
CA ASP A 15 18.24 10.52 46.46
C ASP A 15 17.37 9.31 46.86
N CYS A 16 17.17 8.41 45.89
CA CYS A 16 16.40 7.18 46.06
C CYS A 16 17.25 5.96 45.73
N ARG A 17 16.89 4.80 46.28
CA ARG A 17 17.59 3.55 45.95
C ARG A 17 16.96 2.94 44.72
N GLY A 18 17.78 2.38 43.82
CA GLY A 18 17.28 1.63 42.67
C GLY A 18 16.37 0.44 43.04
N LYS A 19 16.38 -0.03 44.29
CA LYS A 19 15.36 -0.98 44.76
C LYS A 19 13.98 -0.32 44.90
N GLU A 20 13.91 0.85 45.53
CA GLU A 20 12.67 1.60 45.75
C GLU A 20 12.04 2.03 44.41
N LEU A 21 12.86 2.52 43.47
CA LEU A 21 12.37 2.87 42.12
C LEU A 21 11.88 1.64 41.34
N ALA A 22 12.53 0.48 41.49
CA ALA A 22 12.07 -0.76 40.86
C ALA A 22 10.71 -1.19 41.44
N GLU A 23 10.54 -1.15 42.76
CA GLU A 23 9.27 -1.48 43.43
C GLU A 23 8.15 -0.50 43.05
N ALA A 24 8.42 0.80 42.98
CA ALA A 24 7.46 1.81 42.56
C ALA A 24 7.04 1.69 41.07
N ALA A 25 8.00 1.42 40.17
CA ALA A 25 7.73 1.25 38.74
C ALA A 25 7.18 -0.15 38.36
N GLY A 26 6.89 -1.03 39.33
CA GLY A 26 6.42 -2.40 39.08
C GLY A 26 7.47 -3.31 38.41
N LEU A 27 8.76 -2.98 38.52
CA LEU A 27 9.87 -3.68 37.88
C LEU A 27 10.61 -4.59 38.85
N SER A 28 11.17 -5.70 38.34
CA SER A 28 12.14 -6.46 39.13
C SER A 28 13.45 -5.69 39.27
N ALA A 29 14.12 -5.80 40.43
CA ALA A 29 15.43 -5.16 40.64
C ALA A 29 16.48 -5.53 39.56
N PRO A 30 16.56 -6.78 39.05
CA PRO A 30 17.37 -7.11 37.87
C PRO A 30 16.95 -6.37 36.59
N SER A 31 15.65 -6.13 36.38
CA SER A 31 15.18 -5.32 35.25
C SER A 31 15.67 -3.88 35.34
N LEU A 32 15.54 -3.23 36.50
CA LEU A 32 16.06 -1.87 36.68
C LEU A 32 17.59 -1.83 36.60
N SER A 33 18.30 -2.84 37.13
CA SER A 33 19.76 -2.92 37.01
C SER A 33 20.24 -2.91 35.55
N ARG A 34 19.51 -3.57 34.65
CA ARG A 34 19.79 -3.55 33.19
C ARG A 34 19.56 -2.18 32.56
N TYR A 35 18.52 -1.48 33.00
CA TYR A 35 18.24 -0.11 32.57
C TYR A 35 19.31 0.88 33.07
N ARG A 36 19.76 0.73 34.32
CA ARG A 36 20.81 1.58 34.92
C ARG A 36 22.22 1.31 34.39
N THR A 37 22.50 0.13 33.85
CA THR A 37 23.81 -0.22 33.26
C THR A 37 23.87 -0.01 31.74
N GLY A 38 22.74 0.28 31.08
CA GLY A 38 22.66 0.36 29.62
C GLY A 38 22.63 -0.99 28.91
N GLU A 39 22.56 -2.12 29.62
CA GLU A 39 22.31 -3.47 29.04
C GLU A 39 20.92 -3.53 28.35
N ARG A 40 20.01 -2.62 28.73
CA ARG A 40 18.68 -2.49 28.13
C ARG A 40 18.22 -1.03 28.16
N THR A 41 17.44 -0.63 27.16
CA THR A 41 16.69 0.64 27.11
C THR A 41 15.19 0.33 26.96
N PRO A 42 14.27 1.11 27.56
CA PRO A 42 12.83 0.96 27.32
C PRO A 42 12.47 1.23 25.85
N GLY A 43 11.32 0.73 25.40
CA GLY A 43 10.80 1.09 24.09
C GLY A 43 10.12 2.46 24.14
N ARG A 44 10.22 3.25 23.06
CA ARG A 44 9.38 4.46 22.87
C ARG A 44 7.91 4.03 22.93
N GLY A 45 7.09 4.68 23.76
CA GLY A 45 5.69 4.28 23.98
C GLY A 45 5.50 2.97 24.76
N SER A 46 6.55 2.38 25.35
CA SER A 46 6.39 1.18 26.17
C SER A 46 5.94 1.51 27.59
N ALA A 47 5.03 0.70 28.15
CA ALA A 47 4.54 0.87 29.52
C ALA A 47 5.63 0.88 30.60
N VAL A 48 6.82 0.33 30.30
CA VAL A 48 8.00 0.40 31.19
C VAL A 48 8.62 1.81 31.21
N LEU A 49 8.58 2.55 30.10
CA LEU A 49 9.03 3.94 30.06
C LEU A 49 8.06 4.83 30.84
N THR A 50 6.75 4.66 30.61
CA THR A 50 5.69 5.35 31.35
C THR A 50 5.79 5.09 32.86
N ALA A 51 5.82 3.83 33.30
CA ALA A 51 5.91 3.47 34.71
C ALA A 51 7.21 3.95 35.39
N LEU A 52 8.31 4.16 34.65
CA LEU A 52 9.51 4.80 35.18
C LEU A 52 9.33 6.31 35.36
N SER A 53 8.72 7.01 34.40
CA SER A 53 8.37 8.43 34.54
C SER A 53 7.37 8.67 35.67
N ASP A 54 6.31 7.85 35.78
CA ASP A 54 5.30 7.94 36.83
C ASP A 54 5.92 7.76 38.22
N ALA A 55 6.73 6.71 38.40
CA ALA A 55 7.38 6.41 39.66
C ALA A 55 8.41 7.49 40.07
N LEU A 56 9.16 8.04 39.12
CA LEU A 56 10.07 9.17 39.36
C LEU A 56 9.28 10.44 39.72
N ALA A 57 8.16 10.71 39.07
CA ALA A 57 7.30 11.87 39.34
C ALA A 57 6.62 11.78 40.73
N ASP A 58 6.15 10.60 41.14
CA ASP A 58 5.58 10.42 42.48
C ASP A 58 6.65 10.52 43.59
N MET A 59 7.88 10.06 43.33
CA MET A 59 9.04 10.33 44.20
C MET A 59 9.40 11.82 44.25
N ALA A 60 9.33 12.54 43.13
CA ALA A 60 9.57 13.98 43.08
C ALA A 60 8.52 14.78 43.86
N LYS A 61 7.23 14.45 43.71
CA LYS A 61 6.13 15.01 44.52
C LYS A 61 6.39 14.82 46.02
N ALA A 62 6.80 13.61 46.43
CA ALA A 62 7.11 13.29 47.82
C ALA A 62 8.32 14.06 48.39
N LYS A 63 9.25 14.52 47.54
CA LYS A 63 10.38 15.39 47.91
C LYS A 63 10.18 16.88 47.54
N ALA A 64 8.95 17.28 47.19
CA ALA A 64 8.57 18.64 46.83
C ALA A 64 9.40 19.28 45.68
N LEU A 65 9.74 18.48 44.66
CA LEU A 65 10.40 18.92 43.43
C LEU A 65 9.36 19.10 42.31
N PRO A 66 8.92 20.34 41.99
CA PRO A 66 7.80 20.57 41.07
C PRO A 66 8.19 20.52 39.58
N ASP A 67 9.48 20.49 39.25
CA ASP A 67 10.01 20.49 37.88
C ASP A 67 10.25 19.07 37.30
N MET A 68 9.71 18.05 37.97
CA MET A 68 9.88 16.63 37.64
C MET A 68 8.53 15.90 37.62
N ASP A 69 7.55 16.44 36.88
CA ASP A 69 6.31 15.74 36.58
C ASP A 69 6.49 14.62 35.55
N ALA A 70 5.48 13.77 35.38
CA ALA A 70 5.58 12.57 34.55
C ALA A 70 5.74 12.88 33.05
N ASP A 71 5.07 13.90 32.52
CA ASP A 71 5.14 14.29 31.11
C ASP A 71 6.49 14.96 30.80
N THR A 72 6.99 15.80 31.69
CA THR A 72 8.34 16.39 31.62
C THR A 72 9.42 15.30 31.65
N LEU A 73 9.37 14.36 32.59
CA LEU A 73 10.33 13.27 32.70
C LEU A 73 10.26 12.31 31.50
N TYR A 74 9.06 11.96 31.04
CA TYR A 74 8.86 11.14 29.85
C TYR A 74 9.39 11.83 28.58
N SER A 75 9.11 13.12 28.41
CA SER A 75 9.61 13.92 27.30
C SER A 75 11.13 14.03 27.32
N ALA A 76 11.74 14.26 28.48
CA ALA A 76 13.19 14.33 28.64
C ALA A 76 13.89 12.98 28.41
N PHE A 77 13.29 11.86 28.83
CA PHE A 77 13.78 10.54 28.42
C PHE A 77 13.73 10.36 26.90
N LEU A 78 12.71 10.86 26.21
CA LEU A 78 12.63 10.82 24.75
C LEU A 78 13.62 11.75 24.02
N GLN A 79 14.31 12.65 24.73
CA GLN A 79 15.46 13.41 24.20
C GLN A 79 16.80 12.67 24.37
N CYS A 80 16.83 11.48 24.99
CA CYS A 80 18.05 10.69 25.11
C CYS A 80 18.46 10.04 23.78
N ASP A 81 19.76 9.80 23.60
CA ASP A 81 20.37 9.45 22.31
C ASP A 81 19.77 8.17 21.68
N GLU A 82 19.36 7.20 22.50
CA GLU A 82 18.69 5.98 22.02
C GLU A 82 17.35 6.27 21.30
N TYR A 83 16.66 7.36 21.66
CA TYR A 83 15.39 7.77 21.04
C TYR A 83 15.58 8.82 19.94
N ALA A 84 16.68 9.56 19.97
CA ALA A 84 17.00 10.59 18.97
C ALA A 84 17.25 10.03 17.57
N GLY A 85 16.82 10.79 16.56
CA GLY A 85 17.66 11.24 15.43
C GLY A 85 18.13 10.28 14.33
N THR A 86 18.35 8.98 14.57
CA THR A 86 18.68 8.04 13.48
C THR A 86 17.41 7.46 12.88
N ASP A 87 17.33 7.38 11.54
CA ASP A 87 16.20 6.75 10.87
C ASP A 87 16.24 5.21 11.01
N LYS A 88 15.74 4.77 12.16
CA LYS A 88 15.62 3.36 12.58
C LYS A 88 14.52 2.62 11.78
N LYS A 89 13.69 3.33 11.00
CA LYS A 89 12.76 2.76 10.00
C LYS A 89 13.52 2.43 8.71
N MET A 90 14.32 3.37 8.20
CA MET A 90 15.18 3.18 7.03
C MET A 90 16.21 2.06 7.24
N LEU A 91 16.88 1.94 8.40
CA LEU A 91 17.79 0.82 8.65
C LEU A 91 17.09 -0.56 8.56
N ARG A 92 15.86 -0.69 9.06
CA ARG A 92 15.05 -1.91 8.93
C ARG A 92 14.73 -2.21 7.47
N GLU A 93 14.31 -1.20 6.72
CA GLU A 93 13.87 -1.34 5.33
C GLU A 93 15.04 -1.61 4.39
N ASN A 94 16.16 -0.93 4.58
CA ASN A 94 17.43 -1.21 3.90
C ASN A 94 17.96 -2.60 4.24
N PHE A 95 17.91 -3.04 5.50
CA PHE A 95 18.31 -4.40 5.88
C PHE A 95 17.42 -5.48 5.24
N ASN A 96 16.11 -5.28 5.17
CA ASN A 96 15.20 -6.18 4.45
C ASN A 96 15.50 -6.21 2.94
N ALA A 97 15.64 -5.04 2.30
CA ALA A 97 15.96 -4.93 0.89
C ALA A 97 17.31 -5.56 0.55
N LEU A 98 18.31 -5.41 1.41
CA LEU A 98 19.63 -6.03 1.27
C LEU A 98 19.56 -7.56 1.40
N ILE A 99 18.74 -8.09 2.32
CA ILE A 99 18.49 -9.54 2.40
C ILE A 99 17.83 -10.05 1.12
N GLU A 100 16.83 -9.34 0.59
CA GLU A 100 16.03 -9.80 -0.54
C GLU A 100 16.79 -9.70 -1.87
N VAL A 101 17.40 -8.54 -2.16
CA VAL A 101 18.14 -8.28 -3.42
C VAL A 101 19.45 -9.07 -3.49
N MET A 102 20.19 -9.19 -2.38
CA MET A 102 21.43 -9.98 -2.35
C MET A 102 21.20 -11.47 -1.98
N GLY A 103 19.96 -11.92 -1.82
CA GLY A 103 19.63 -13.31 -1.47
C GLY A 103 20.27 -13.82 -0.16
N LEU A 104 20.44 -12.94 0.83
CA LEU A 104 21.25 -13.27 2.01
C LEU A 104 20.60 -14.35 2.89
N SER A 105 21.32 -15.44 3.09
CA SER A 105 20.93 -16.47 4.06
C SER A 105 21.01 -15.93 5.49
N VAL A 106 19.86 -15.62 6.10
CA VAL A 106 19.73 -15.21 7.51
C VAL A 106 20.48 -16.18 8.44
N ALA A 107 20.43 -17.48 8.18
CA ALA A 107 21.13 -18.49 8.98
C ALA A 107 22.67 -18.43 8.87
N LYS A 108 23.22 -17.99 7.73
CA LYS A 108 24.66 -17.68 7.61
C LYS A 108 25.00 -16.36 8.31
N LEU A 109 24.19 -15.31 8.10
CA LEU A 109 24.36 -14.00 8.72
C LEU A 109 24.40 -14.09 10.25
N CYS A 110 23.46 -14.81 10.87
CA CYS A 110 23.41 -15.02 12.32
C CYS A 110 24.74 -15.57 12.89
N ARG A 111 25.34 -16.56 12.20
CA ARG A 111 26.63 -17.16 12.59
C ARG A 111 27.83 -16.21 12.42
N CYS A 112 27.73 -15.19 11.55
CA CYS A 112 28.82 -14.27 11.26
C CYS A 112 28.73 -12.97 12.05
N ALA A 113 27.51 -12.50 12.32
CA ALA A 113 27.20 -11.26 13.02
C ALA A 113 26.91 -11.48 14.52
N ASN A 114 26.98 -12.72 15.02
CA ASN A 114 26.74 -13.10 16.42
C ASN A 114 25.35 -12.71 16.96
N TYR A 115 24.33 -12.74 16.11
CA TYR A 115 22.93 -12.52 16.50
C TYR A 115 22.12 -13.81 16.44
N ASP A 116 21.21 -14.00 17.39
CA ASP A 116 20.23 -15.08 17.37
C ASP A 116 19.19 -14.88 16.23
N PRO A 117 18.78 -15.95 15.52
CA PRO A 117 17.78 -15.84 14.45
C PRO A 117 16.46 -15.18 14.87
N SER A 118 15.97 -15.40 16.09
CA SER A 118 14.73 -14.76 16.56
C SER A 118 14.90 -13.25 16.77
N ALA A 119 16.10 -12.78 17.12
CA ALA A 119 16.40 -11.35 17.15
C ALA A 119 16.36 -10.76 15.73
N ILE A 120 17.04 -11.39 14.76
CA ILE A 120 17.03 -10.95 13.36
C ILE A 120 15.61 -10.94 12.77
N PHE A 121 14.81 -11.99 12.96
CA PHE A 121 13.42 -12.00 12.47
C PHE A 121 12.55 -10.91 13.11
N ARG A 122 12.77 -10.59 14.39
CA ARG A 122 12.08 -9.47 15.06
C ARG A 122 12.53 -8.11 14.53
N PHE A 123 13.83 -7.94 14.24
CA PHE A 123 14.34 -6.72 13.59
C PHE A 123 13.69 -6.52 12.21
N ARG A 124 13.70 -7.56 11.36
CA ARG A 124 13.09 -7.52 10.02
C ARG A 124 11.62 -7.09 10.03
N ARG A 125 10.85 -7.51 11.05
CA ARG A 125 9.42 -7.18 11.20
C ARG A 125 9.16 -5.86 11.92
N GLY A 126 10.16 -5.26 12.57
CA GLY A 126 9.97 -4.14 13.49
C GLY A 126 9.40 -4.51 14.86
N GLU A 127 9.25 -5.80 15.18
CA GLU A 127 8.85 -6.29 16.52
C GLU A 127 9.90 -5.97 17.61
N ARG A 128 11.15 -5.70 17.20
CA ARG A 128 12.28 -5.32 18.04
C ARG A 128 13.25 -4.50 17.19
N GLN A 129 14.13 -3.72 17.82
CA GLN A 129 15.25 -3.03 17.14
C GLN A 129 16.60 -3.56 17.65
N PRO A 130 17.69 -3.46 16.85
CA PRO A 130 19.05 -3.63 17.37
C PRO A 130 19.33 -2.62 18.48
N ALA A 131 20.04 -3.04 19.54
CA ALA A 131 20.43 -2.13 20.62
C ALA A 131 21.50 -1.12 20.17
N GLU A 132 22.37 -1.55 19.25
CA GLU A 132 23.47 -0.76 18.68
C GLU A 132 23.35 -0.80 17.14
N PRO A 133 22.55 0.12 16.54
CA PRO A 133 22.23 0.12 15.10
C PRO A 133 23.47 0.13 14.18
N GLU A 134 24.51 0.87 14.58
CA GLU A 134 25.75 1.03 13.82
C GLU A 134 26.59 -0.25 13.81
N GLN A 135 26.73 -0.92 14.97
CA GLN A 135 27.43 -2.20 15.06
C GLN A 135 26.68 -3.30 14.31
N PHE A 136 25.34 -3.27 14.37
CA PHE A 136 24.49 -4.15 13.56
C PHE A 136 24.72 -3.93 12.05
N ALA A 137 24.70 -2.68 11.58
CA ALA A 137 24.97 -2.35 10.19
C ALA A 137 26.39 -2.77 9.75
N ALA A 138 27.41 -2.52 10.59
CA ALA A 138 28.79 -2.94 10.35
C ALA A 138 28.92 -4.48 10.24
N ALA A 139 28.27 -5.23 11.13
CA ALA A 139 28.29 -6.69 11.12
C ALA A 139 27.59 -7.29 9.89
N VAL A 140 26.47 -6.69 9.44
CA VAL A 140 25.81 -7.06 8.18
C VAL A 140 26.70 -6.70 6.98
N ALA A 141 27.29 -5.51 6.95
CA ALA A 141 28.14 -5.06 5.86
C ALA A 141 29.43 -5.89 5.72
N SER A 142 30.03 -6.28 6.85
CA SER A 142 31.19 -7.20 6.88
C SER A 142 30.83 -8.60 6.40
N TYR A 143 29.60 -9.08 6.66
CA TYR A 143 29.10 -10.32 6.10
C TYR A 143 28.90 -10.22 4.57
N VAL A 144 28.23 -9.16 4.09
CA VAL A 144 27.96 -8.97 2.64
C VAL A 144 29.27 -8.83 1.85
N SER A 145 30.14 -7.90 2.23
CA SER A 145 31.42 -7.66 1.53
C SER A 145 32.41 -8.84 1.58
N ARG A 146 32.18 -9.86 2.43
CA ARG A 146 33.02 -11.08 2.48
C ARG A 146 32.41 -12.26 1.73
N GLU A 147 31.09 -12.40 1.70
CA GLU A 147 30.39 -13.59 1.19
C GLU A 147 29.70 -13.34 -0.17
N MET A 148 29.58 -12.08 -0.60
CA MET A 148 28.88 -11.64 -1.81
C MET A 148 29.80 -10.86 -2.77
N ASP A 149 31.07 -11.25 -2.85
CA ASP A 149 32.15 -10.47 -3.48
C ASP A 149 32.44 -10.84 -4.96
N GLY A 150 31.64 -11.72 -5.58
CA GLY A 150 31.79 -12.09 -7.00
C GLY A 150 31.32 -10.99 -7.96
N PRO A 151 31.80 -10.94 -9.22
CA PRO A 151 31.50 -9.83 -10.15
C PRO A 151 30.00 -9.50 -10.30
N ALA A 152 29.15 -10.48 -10.62
CA ALA A 152 27.71 -10.28 -10.74
C ALA A 152 27.03 -9.92 -9.40
N GLN A 153 27.63 -10.27 -8.26
CA GLN A 153 27.13 -9.87 -6.94
C GLN A 153 27.49 -8.40 -6.65
N ARG A 154 28.70 -7.97 -7.05
CA ARG A 154 29.11 -6.56 -7.00
C ARG A 154 28.26 -5.69 -7.95
N GLU A 155 27.91 -6.15 -9.14
CA GLU A 155 26.98 -5.45 -10.04
C GLU A 155 25.60 -5.23 -9.39
N VAL A 156 25.00 -6.28 -8.83
CA VAL A 156 23.71 -6.20 -8.11
C VAL A 156 23.80 -5.28 -6.89
N ALA A 157 24.92 -5.34 -6.15
CA ALA A 157 25.16 -4.44 -5.03
C ALA A 157 25.35 -2.98 -5.48
N ALA A 158 26.07 -2.73 -6.55
CA ALA A 158 26.31 -1.38 -7.07
C ALA A 158 25.01 -0.70 -7.50
N ALA A 159 24.12 -1.45 -8.17
CA ALA A 159 22.77 -1.02 -8.50
C ALA A 159 21.91 -0.75 -7.26
N LEU A 160 22.02 -1.59 -6.21
CA LEU A 160 21.29 -1.41 -4.94
C LEU A 160 21.80 -0.19 -4.13
N LEU A 161 23.10 0.08 -4.17
CA LEU A 161 23.80 1.10 -3.39
C LEU A 161 23.88 2.47 -4.11
N GLY A 162 23.55 2.54 -5.40
CA GLY A 162 23.68 3.75 -6.20
C GLY A 162 25.14 4.17 -6.40
N CYS A 163 25.95 3.29 -6.98
CA CYS A 163 27.37 3.52 -7.31
C CYS A 163 27.81 2.65 -8.50
N ALA A 164 29.05 2.78 -8.96
CA ALA A 164 29.61 1.94 -10.01
C ALA A 164 30.08 0.59 -9.43
N ALA A 165 30.16 -0.46 -10.26
CA ALA A 165 30.62 -1.79 -9.79
C ALA A 165 32.13 -1.78 -9.46
N GLU A 166 32.86 -0.89 -10.11
CA GLU A 166 34.26 -0.57 -9.91
C GLU A 166 34.53 0.05 -8.53
N ASP A 167 33.60 0.84 -7.99
CA ASP A 167 33.69 1.44 -6.65
C ASP A 167 33.69 0.38 -5.54
N LEU A 168 33.09 -0.79 -5.83
CA LEU A 168 33.05 -1.97 -4.96
C LEU A 168 34.25 -2.91 -5.22
N GLY A 169 35.25 -2.43 -5.98
CA GLY A 169 36.49 -3.14 -6.30
C GLY A 169 37.27 -3.63 -5.08
N ASP A 170 37.38 -2.75 -4.07
CA ASP A 170 38.00 -3.01 -2.77
C ASP A 170 36.96 -3.44 -1.73
N ARG A 171 37.30 -4.46 -0.93
CA ARG A 171 36.46 -5.00 0.13
C ARG A 171 36.18 -3.99 1.25
N ALA A 172 37.13 -3.13 1.59
CA ALA A 172 36.92 -2.13 2.64
C ALA A 172 36.05 -0.95 2.16
N ALA A 173 36.17 -0.55 0.89
CA ALA A 173 35.23 0.35 0.23
C ALA A 173 33.82 -0.25 0.18
N TYR A 174 33.67 -1.50 -0.30
CA TYR A 174 32.39 -2.19 -0.36
C TYR A 174 31.75 -2.35 1.04
N CYS A 175 32.52 -2.75 2.06
CA CYS A 175 32.03 -2.84 3.44
C CYS A 175 31.52 -1.49 3.97
N ARG A 176 32.27 -0.39 3.77
CA ARG A 176 31.80 0.95 4.17
C ARG A 176 30.53 1.34 3.42
N ARG A 177 30.53 1.23 2.08
CA ARG A 177 29.39 1.60 1.25
C ARG A 177 28.08 0.88 1.63
N VAL A 178 28.16 -0.41 2.01
CA VAL A 178 26.99 -1.16 2.53
C VAL A 178 26.59 -0.69 3.93
N GLN A 179 27.53 -0.40 4.82
CA GLN A 179 27.25 0.10 6.17
C GLN A 179 26.62 1.50 6.13
N ASP A 180 27.20 2.43 5.37
CA ASP A 180 26.73 3.80 5.21
C ASP A 180 25.31 3.81 4.63
N TRP A 181 25.06 3.00 3.60
CA TRP A 181 23.75 2.84 2.98
C TRP A 181 22.74 2.20 3.94
N LEU A 182 23.12 1.17 4.72
CA LEU A 182 22.26 0.60 5.76
C LEU A 182 21.85 1.66 6.79
N LEU A 183 22.75 2.59 7.13
CA LEU A 183 22.49 3.69 8.06
C LEU A 183 21.82 4.93 7.42
N GLY A 184 21.49 4.87 6.12
CA GLY A 184 20.72 5.90 5.43
C GLY A 184 21.54 7.01 4.75
N SER A 185 22.79 6.74 4.34
CA SER A 185 23.65 7.71 3.61
C SER A 185 23.21 7.97 2.15
N HIS A 186 21.90 7.91 1.86
CA HIS A 186 21.31 8.08 0.55
C HIS A 186 19.99 8.85 0.68
N ALA A 187 19.52 9.47 -0.41
CA ALA A 187 18.19 10.09 -0.42
C ALA A 187 17.12 9.04 -0.02
N PRO A 188 16.11 9.39 0.80
CA PRO A 188 15.05 8.46 1.18
C PRO A 188 14.45 7.77 -0.04
N ARG A 189 14.21 6.46 0.06
CA ARG A 189 13.54 5.72 -1.01
C ARG A 189 12.16 6.34 -1.23
N GLU A 190 11.86 6.71 -2.48
CA GLU A 190 10.51 7.09 -2.90
C GLU A 190 9.54 5.98 -2.45
N ASP A 191 8.61 6.31 -1.54
CA ASP A 191 7.67 5.30 -1.06
C ASP A 191 6.78 4.87 -2.22
N SER A 192 6.98 3.62 -2.64
CA SER A 192 6.25 3.00 -3.75
C SER A 192 4.73 3.01 -3.55
N VAL A 193 4.24 3.07 -2.30
CA VAL A 193 2.83 3.22 -1.97
C VAL A 193 2.37 4.66 -2.24
N SER A 194 3.09 5.65 -1.69
CA SER A 194 2.81 7.07 -1.89
C SER A 194 2.82 7.43 -3.37
N ARG A 195 3.85 7.02 -4.11
CA ARG A 195 3.95 7.16 -5.57
C ARG A 195 2.75 6.56 -6.31
N PHE A 196 2.34 5.34 -5.96
CA PHE A 196 1.19 4.68 -6.56
C PHE A 196 -0.10 5.44 -6.28
N LEU A 197 -0.31 5.90 -5.04
CA LEU A 197 -1.48 6.67 -4.64
C LEU A 197 -1.52 8.06 -5.30
N THR A 198 -0.40 8.80 -5.34
CA THR A 198 -0.29 10.08 -6.06
C THR A 198 -0.62 9.92 -7.55
N LYS A 199 -0.08 8.89 -8.22
CA LYS A 199 -0.43 8.63 -9.63
C LYS A 199 -1.90 8.26 -9.82
N LEU A 200 -2.51 7.54 -8.86
CA LEU A 200 -3.93 7.21 -8.89
C LEU A 200 -4.83 8.43 -8.59
N ASP A 201 -4.36 9.41 -7.81
CA ASP A 201 -4.99 10.71 -7.56
C ASP A 201 -5.02 11.56 -8.84
N GLU A 202 -3.85 11.74 -9.47
CA GLU A 202 -3.62 12.55 -10.67
C GLU A 202 -4.27 11.97 -11.94
N PHE A 203 -4.42 10.65 -12.05
CA PHE A 203 -4.89 10.00 -13.27
C PHE A 203 -6.33 10.41 -13.66
N ASP A 204 -6.52 11.03 -14.82
CA ASP A 204 -7.82 11.28 -15.46
C ASP A 204 -8.04 10.26 -16.60
N LEU A 205 -9.07 9.41 -16.46
CA LEU A 205 -9.42 8.41 -17.47
C LEU A 205 -9.89 9.05 -18.79
N ASN A 206 -10.61 10.17 -18.74
CA ASN A 206 -11.12 10.86 -19.91
C ASN A 206 -10.00 11.60 -20.64
N ALA A 207 -9.03 12.18 -19.92
CA ALA A 207 -7.80 12.69 -20.53
C ALA A 207 -6.97 11.55 -21.17
N TYR A 208 -6.82 10.41 -20.47
CA TYR A 208 -6.11 9.25 -21.00
C TYR A 208 -6.76 8.70 -22.28
N ILE A 209 -8.08 8.44 -22.25
CA ILE A 209 -8.88 7.98 -23.40
C ILE A 209 -8.68 8.88 -24.63
N ARG A 210 -8.69 10.21 -24.44
CA ARG A 210 -8.42 11.18 -25.51
C ARG A 210 -6.96 11.11 -25.99
N SER A 211 -5.99 11.08 -25.09
CA SER A 211 -4.55 11.08 -25.44
C SER A 211 -4.08 9.82 -26.19
N VAL A 212 -4.73 8.68 -25.96
CA VAL A 212 -4.43 7.42 -26.68
C VAL A 212 -5.42 7.15 -27.82
N HIS A 213 -6.26 8.13 -28.18
CA HIS A 213 -7.29 8.03 -29.23
C HIS A 213 -8.21 6.80 -29.08
N PHE A 214 -8.50 6.40 -27.83
CA PHE A 214 -9.22 5.16 -27.53
C PHE A 214 -10.61 5.14 -28.17
N ASP A 215 -11.30 6.28 -28.25
CA ASP A 215 -12.63 6.41 -28.87
C ASP A 215 -12.62 6.18 -30.39
N GLU A 216 -11.50 6.45 -31.06
CA GLU A 216 -11.34 6.22 -32.50
C GLU A 216 -11.10 4.74 -32.85
N LEU A 217 -10.66 3.92 -31.88
CA LEU A 217 -10.37 2.50 -32.08
C LEU A 217 -11.61 1.72 -32.56
N LYS A 218 -11.63 1.31 -33.82
CA LYS A 218 -12.72 0.50 -34.38
C LYS A 218 -12.45 -0.98 -34.08
N VAL A 219 -13.29 -1.58 -33.23
CA VAL A 219 -13.32 -3.04 -33.02
C VAL A 219 -13.58 -3.72 -34.37
N PRO A 220 -12.66 -4.51 -34.94
CA PRO A 220 -12.83 -5.02 -36.29
C PRO A 220 -13.90 -6.12 -36.35
N VAL A 221 -14.81 -6.04 -37.30
CA VAL A 221 -15.79 -7.11 -37.59
C VAL A 221 -15.33 -7.85 -38.84
N ALA A 222 -14.56 -8.92 -38.67
CA ALA A 222 -13.93 -9.64 -39.77
C ALA A 222 -14.59 -11.01 -40.03
N PRO A 223 -14.91 -11.37 -41.29
CA PRO A 223 -15.50 -12.67 -41.64
C PRO A 223 -14.47 -13.79 -41.82
N PHE A 224 -13.21 -13.58 -41.44
CA PHE A 224 -12.12 -14.55 -41.67
C PHE A 224 -12.09 -15.64 -40.59
N GLN A 225 -11.93 -16.89 -41.02
CA GLN A 225 -11.67 -18.00 -40.10
C GLN A 225 -10.19 -17.98 -39.68
N LEU A 226 -9.93 -17.98 -38.37
CA LEU A 226 -8.61 -18.24 -37.81
C LEU A 226 -8.34 -19.76 -37.85
N PRO A 227 -7.09 -20.20 -38.02
CA PRO A 227 -6.74 -21.63 -38.03
C PRO A 227 -7.21 -22.32 -36.75
N THR A 228 -7.69 -23.56 -36.88
CA THR A 228 -8.33 -24.29 -35.76
C THR A 228 -7.42 -24.45 -34.56
N SER A 229 -6.12 -24.67 -34.80
CA SER A 229 -5.08 -24.50 -33.79
C SER A 229 -3.74 -24.13 -34.44
N ARG A 230 -2.80 -23.62 -33.63
CA ARG A 230 -1.44 -23.25 -34.03
C ARG A 230 -0.48 -23.44 -32.86
N SER A 231 0.68 -24.05 -33.14
CA SER A 231 1.79 -24.14 -32.19
C SER A 231 2.81 -23.04 -32.45
N TYR A 232 3.46 -22.59 -31.37
CA TYR A 232 4.43 -21.51 -31.32
C TYR A 232 5.61 -21.97 -30.43
N SER A 233 6.82 -21.50 -30.68
CA SER A 233 8.00 -21.84 -29.86
C SER A 233 8.97 -20.67 -29.73
N GLY A 234 9.48 -20.49 -28.51
CA GLY A 234 10.40 -19.43 -28.10
C GLY A 234 9.77 -18.05 -27.95
N LEU A 235 10.52 -17.15 -27.29
CA LEU A 235 10.04 -15.85 -26.81
C LEU A 235 9.32 -15.01 -27.87
N ARG A 236 9.84 -14.97 -29.11
CA ARG A 236 9.21 -14.19 -30.19
C ARG A 236 7.82 -14.74 -30.55
N GLN A 237 7.71 -16.05 -30.71
CA GLN A 237 6.43 -16.65 -31.09
C GLN A 237 5.44 -16.69 -29.91
N MET A 238 5.91 -16.66 -28.65
CA MET A 238 5.04 -16.37 -27.50
C MET A 238 4.36 -15.00 -27.66
N MET A 239 5.14 -13.95 -27.96
CA MET A 239 4.62 -12.60 -28.16
C MET A 239 3.62 -12.54 -29.33
N ASP A 240 3.92 -13.21 -30.45
CA ASP A 240 2.97 -13.33 -31.57
C ASP A 240 1.70 -14.09 -31.16
N SER A 241 1.80 -15.10 -30.28
CA SER A 241 0.65 -15.91 -29.83
C SER A 241 -0.32 -15.15 -28.92
N GLU A 242 0.17 -14.29 -28.01
CA GLU A 242 -0.66 -13.36 -27.23
C GLU A 242 -1.51 -12.47 -28.15
N LEU A 243 -0.88 -11.92 -29.21
CA LEU A 243 -1.57 -11.04 -30.16
C LEU A 243 -2.60 -11.80 -31.02
N ASP A 244 -2.27 -13.02 -31.47
CA ASP A 244 -3.23 -13.90 -32.16
C ASP A 244 -4.40 -14.32 -31.25
N PHE A 245 -4.15 -14.59 -29.96
CA PHE A 245 -5.20 -14.87 -28.98
C PHE A 245 -6.12 -13.66 -28.75
N MET A 246 -5.55 -12.48 -28.50
CA MET A 246 -6.31 -11.24 -28.32
C MET A 246 -7.16 -10.95 -29.57
N LYS A 247 -6.58 -11.12 -30.77
CA LYS A 247 -7.29 -11.01 -32.04
C LYS A 247 -8.44 -12.02 -32.14
N ALA A 248 -8.26 -13.28 -31.75
CA ALA A 248 -9.32 -14.28 -31.71
C ALA A 248 -10.46 -13.90 -30.75
N ALA A 249 -10.13 -13.41 -29.55
CA ALA A 249 -11.10 -12.99 -28.54
C ALA A 249 -11.86 -11.71 -28.94
N VAL A 250 -11.19 -10.74 -29.59
CA VAL A 250 -11.81 -9.52 -30.13
C VAL A 250 -12.75 -9.86 -31.29
N LEU A 251 -12.27 -10.55 -32.33
CA LEU A 251 -13.05 -10.84 -33.55
C LEU A 251 -14.24 -11.79 -33.33
N SER A 252 -14.25 -12.54 -32.21
CA SER A 252 -15.34 -13.43 -31.84
C SER A 252 -16.67 -12.70 -31.62
N ARG A 253 -17.80 -13.40 -31.83
CA ARG A 253 -19.12 -12.92 -31.40
C ARG A 253 -19.41 -13.15 -29.91
N SER A 254 -18.59 -13.93 -29.20
CA SER A 254 -18.81 -14.16 -27.77
C SER A 254 -18.46 -12.91 -26.94
N THR A 255 -19.27 -12.68 -25.90
CA THR A 255 -19.12 -11.67 -24.85
C THR A 255 -18.78 -12.29 -23.49
N GLU A 256 -18.51 -13.59 -23.44
CA GLU A 256 -18.04 -14.28 -22.23
C GLU A 256 -16.71 -13.68 -21.73
N PRO A 257 -16.44 -13.69 -20.40
CA PRO A 257 -15.19 -13.18 -19.84
C PRO A 257 -13.93 -13.80 -20.46
N VAL A 258 -12.84 -13.04 -20.42
CA VAL A 258 -11.52 -13.51 -20.80
C VAL A 258 -10.70 -13.76 -19.54
N PHE A 259 -10.21 -14.97 -19.37
CA PHE A 259 -9.31 -15.35 -18.28
C PHE A 259 -7.85 -15.17 -18.72
N LEU A 260 -7.01 -14.61 -17.84
CA LEU A 260 -5.57 -14.44 -18.03
C LEU A 260 -4.80 -14.88 -16.76
N TYR A 261 -3.87 -15.82 -16.92
CA TYR A 261 -2.89 -16.21 -15.91
C TYR A 261 -1.50 -16.44 -16.53
N SER A 262 -0.46 -15.96 -15.87
CA SER A 262 0.93 -16.16 -16.27
C SER A 262 1.84 -16.03 -15.06
N ASP A 263 2.70 -17.02 -14.82
CA ASP A 263 3.84 -16.90 -13.91
C ASP A 263 5.15 -16.54 -14.66
N MET A 264 5.16 -16.69 -16.00
CA MET A 264 6.28 -16.39 -16.91
C MET A 264 6.91 -15.00 -16.66
N PRO A 265 8.25 -14.90 -16.57
CA PRO A 265 8.94 -13.61 -16.49
C PRO A 265 8.64 -12.72 -17.71
N MET A 266 8.22 -11.47 -17.45
CA MET A 266 7.94 -10.49 -18.51
C MET A 266 9.17 -9.64 -18.90
N THR A 267 10.31 -9.82 -18.23
CA THR A 267 11.49 -8.94 -18.37
C THR A 267 12.03 -8.90 -19.79
N GLU A 268 12.19 -10.03 -20.47
CA GLU A 268 12.62 -10.07 -21.87
C GLU A 268 11.53 -9.56 -22.84
N MET A 269 10.25 -9.81 -22.54
CA MET A 269 9.12 -9.32 -23.35
C MET A 269 9.01 -7.79 -23.31
N ALA A 270 9.39 -7.17 -22.18
CA ALA A 270 9.38 -5.73 -21.98
C ALA A 270 10.56 -5.00 -22.66
N GLN A 271 11.59 -5.73 -23.12
CA GLN A 271 12.71 -5.18 -23.88
C GLN A 271 12.40 -5.03 -25.38
N ASP A 272 11.38 -5.73 -25.91
CA ASP A 272 10.92 -5.47 -27.27
C ASP A 272 10.24 -4.09 -27.34
N PRO A 273 10.69 -3.17 -28.21
CA PRO A 273 10.20 -1.78 -28.22
C PRO A 273 8.77 -1.63 -28.74
N GLU A 274 8.17 -2.69 -29.26
CA GLU A 274 6.91 -2.68 -30.01
C GLU A 274 5.84 -3.61 -29.42
N PHE A 275 6.22 -4.71 -28.79
CA PHE A 275 5.29 -5.67 -28.20
C PHE A 275 4.45 -5.07 -27.06
N PRO A 276 4.99 -4.32 -26.07
CA PRO A 276 4.19 -3.73 -25.01
C PRO A 276 3.09 -2.80 -25.54
N LYS A 277 3.38 -2.03 -26.60
CA LYS A 277 2.40 -1.18 -27.29
C LYS A 277 1.27 -2.02 -27.90
N LYS A 278 1.62 -3.11 -28.60
CA LYS A 278 0.67 -4.02 -29.27
C LYS A 278 -0.17 -4.82 -28.27
N TRP A 279 0.42 -5.25 -27.15
CA TRP A 279 -0.26 -5.95 -26.07
C TRP A 279 -1.26 -5.02 -25.36
N MET A 280 -0.85 -3.79 -25.02
CA MET A 280 -1.75 -2.77 -24.47
C MET A 280 -2.88 -2.40 -25.43
N PHE A 281 -2.61 -2.30 -26.73
CA PHE A 281 -3.62 -2.10 -27.77
C PHE A 281 -4.61 -3.27 -27.87
N GLY A 282 -4.12 -4.52 -27.76
CA GLY A 282 -4.97 -5.70 -27.72
C GLY A 282 -5.88 -5.73 -26.48
N MET A 283 -5.33 -5.45 -25.29
CA MET A 283 -6.10 -5.28 -24.05
C MET A 283 -7.15 -4.17 -24.18
N ALA A 284 -6.77 -3.02 -24.75
CA ALA A 284 -7.69 -1.92 -25.02
C ALA A 284 -8.87 -2.32 -25.93
N LEU A 285 -8.63 -3.14 -26.96
CA LEU A 285 -9.70 -3.65 -27.83
C LEU A 285 -10.61 -4.69 -27.12
N LEU A 286 -10.09 -5.52 -26.22
CA LEU A 286 -10.92 -6.43 -25.41
C LEU A 286 -11.86 -5.62 -24.50
N LEU A 287 -11.33 -4.60 -23.84
CA LEU A 287 -12.07 -3.68 -22.96
C LEU A 287 -13.11 -2.86 -23.75
N LYS A 288 -12.73 -2.32 -24.91
CA LYS A 288 -13.66 -1.56 -25.79
C LYS A 288 -14.78 -2.42 -26.36
N LYS A 289 -14.55 -3.72 -26.54
CA LYS A 289 -15.60 -4.70 -26.88
C LYS A 289 -16.56 -4.98 -25.70
N GLY A 290 -16.23 -4.57 -24.48
CA GLY A 290 -17.03 -4.80 -23.27
C GLY A 290 -16.74 -6.14 -22.59
N LEU A 291 -15.61 -6.79 -22.89
CA LEU A 291 -15.22 -8.05 -22.25
C LEU A 291 -14.68 -7.80 -20.83
N ARG A 292 -15.19 -8.53 -19.84
CA ARG A 292 -14.58 -8.59 -18.51
C ARG A 292 -13.30 -9.42 -18.56
N LEU A 293 -12.23 -8.94 -17.92
CA LEU A 293 -10.93 -9.60 -17.90
C LEU A 293 -10.64 -10.11 -16.48
N GLN A 294 -10.62 -11.43 -16.31
CA GLN A 294 -10.34 -12.10 -15.04
C GLN A 294 -8.84 -12.44 -15.00
N ILE A 295 -8.08 -11.68 -14.19
CA ILE A 295 -6.62 -11.70 -14.24
C ILE A 295 -6.06 -12.24 -12.93
N ILE A 296 -5.47 -13.43 -12.94
CA ILE A 296 -4.67 -13.90 -11.80
C ILE A 296 -3.25 -13.32 -11.96
N HIS A 297 -2.94 -12.30 -11.16
CA HIS A 297 -1.63 -11.66 -11.13
C HIS A 297 -0.63 -12.53 -10.33
N ASN A 298 0.56 -12.76 -10.89
CA ASN A 298 1.69 -13.20 -10.08
C ASN A 298 2.18 -12.01 -9.21
N ILE A 299 1.99 -12.13 -7.90
CA ILE A 299 2.41 -11.12 -6.90
C ILE A 299 3.47 -11.66 -5.92
N ASP A 300 4.12 -12.76 -6.29
CA ASP A 300 5.20 -13.41 -5.55
C ASP A 300 6.54 -12.66 -5.72
N ARG A 301 6.49 -11.36 -5.39
CA ARG A 301 7.56 -10.36 -5.58
C ARG A 301 7.61 -9.38 -4.41
N ASN A 302 8.63 -8.51 -4.40
CA ASN A 302 8.76 -7.46 -3.39
C ASN A 302 7.66 -6.38 -3.54
N LEU A 303 7.54 -5.50 -2.54
CA LEU A 303 6.49 -4.48 -2.52
C LEU A 303 6.66 -3.44 -3.66
N PRO A 304 7.85 -2.88 -3.95
CA PRO A 304 8.02 -1.95 -5.08
C PRO A 304 7.64 -2.52 -6.45
N GLU A 305 8.04 -3.75 -6.77
CA GLU A 305 7.65 -4.40 -8.05
C GLU A 305 6.15 -4.71 -8.11
N MET A 306 5.54 -5.03 -6.95
CA MET A 306 4.09 -5.18 -6.86
C MET A 306 3.36 -3.84 -7.05
N MET A 307 3.89 -2.72 -6.52
CA MET A 307 3.36 -1.38 -6.76
C MET A 307 3.49 -0.99 -8.23
N LEU A 308 4.66 -1.14 -8.84
CA LEU A 308 4.90 -0.82 -10.26
C LEU A 308 4.00 -1.64 -11.19
N GLY A 309 3.80 -2.93 -10.89
CA GLY A 309 2.90 -3.80 -11.63
C GLY A 309 1.40 -3.57 -11.38
N LEU A 310 1.03 -2.73 -10.41
CA LEU A 310 -0.33 -2.19 -10.24
C LEU A 310 -0.45 -0.81 -10.91
N GLU A 311 0.59 0.02 -10.81
CA GLU A 311 0.73 1.32 -11.49
C GLU A 311 0.46 1.18 -13.00
N SER A 312 1.09 0.19 -13.65
CA SER A 312 0.91 -0.09 -15.08
C SER A 312 -0.49 -0.59 -15.46
N PHE A 313 -1.31 -1.01 -14.49
CA PHE A 313 -2.69 -1.45 -14.71
C PHE A 313 -3.73 -0.37 -14.39
N ILE A 314 -3.37 0.79 -13.82
CA ILE A 314 -4.30 1.88 -13.47
C ILE A 314 -5.29 2.20 -14.61
N PRO A 315 -4.88 2.44 -15.88
CA PRO A 315 -5.83 2.78 -16.95
C PRO A 315 -6.85 1.67 -17.24
N MET A 316 -6.47 0.40 -17.02
CA MET A 316 -7.35 -0.76 -17.20
C MET A 316 -8.26 -0.96 -15.99
N TYR A 317 -7.76 -0.84 -14.77
CA TYR A 317 -8.56 -0.90 -13.54
C TYR A 317 -9.65 0.19 -13.52
N MET A 318 -9.32 1.40 -13.98
CA MET A 318 -10.26 2.53 -14.11
C MET A 318 -11.46 2.26 -15.04
N THR A 319 -11.43 1.23 -15.90
CA THR A 319 -12.61 0.82 -16.69
C THR A 319 -13.70 0.16 -15.84
N GLY A 320 -13.34 -0.46 -14.72
CA GLY A 320 -14.21 -1.35 -13.94
C GLY A 320 -14.46 -2.74 -14.56
N GLN A 321 -13.81 -3.07 -15.68
CA GLN A 321 -13.99 -4.37 -16.38
C GLN A 321 -12.95 -5.43 -15.99
N ILE A 322 -11.96 -5.07 -15.16
CA ILE A 322 -10.95 -6.00 -14.65
C ILE A 322 -11.42 -6.62 -13.33
N GLU A 323 -11.35 -7.94 -13.24
CA GLU A 323 -11.48 -8.68 -11.98
C GLU A 323 -10.07 -9.23 -11.62
N PRO A 324 -9.32 -8.56 -10.72
CA PRO A 324 -7.96 -8.97 -10.37
C PRO A 324 -7.94 -9.98 -9.20
N TYR A 325 -7.19 -11.05 -9.38
CA TYR A 325 -7.03 -12.16 -8.45
C TYR A 325 -5.54 -12.43 -8.17
N TYR A 326 -5.25 -13.23 -7.14
CA TYR A 326 -3.91 -13.72 -6.81
C TYR A 326 -3.96 -15.10 -6.13
N PHE A 327 -2.83 -15.82 -6.13
CA PHE A 327 -2.66 -17.02 -5.31
C PHE A 327 -2.01 -16.70 -3.97
N LYS A 328 -2.56 -17.25 -2.88
CA LYS A 328 -2.03 -17.05 -1.52
C LYS A 328 -0.68 -17.76 -1.29
N ALA A 329 -0.43 -18.83 -2.04
CA ALA A 329 0.85 -19.54 -2.03
C ALA A 329 1.74 -19.03 -3.17
N PRO A 330 3.07 -18.88 -2.92
CA PRO A 330 4.08 -18.72 -3.96
C PRO A 330 3.83 -19.60 -5.19
N GLN A 331 3.98 -19.01 -6.38
CA GLN A 331 3.93 -19.76 -7.65
C GLN A 331 5.34 -20.12 -8.15
N GLY A 332 6.39 -19.55 -7.55
CA GLY A 332 7.77 -19.81 -7.95
C GLY A 332 8.15 -21.30 -7.87
N GLY A 333 8.47 -21.88 -9.02
CA GLY A 333 8.87 -23.28 -9.15
C GLY A 333 9.77 -23.52 -10.37
N VAL A 334 10.07 -24.79 -10.65
CA VAL A 334 10.90 -25.18 -11.81
C VAL A 334 10.17 -24.97 -13.13
N PHE A 335 8.85 -25.17 -13.15
CA PHE A 335 8.00 -25.03 -14.33
C PHE A 335 7.24 -23.71 -14.32
N LEU A 336 7.21 -23.06 -15.48
CA LEU A 336 6.43 -21.86 -15.76
C LEU A 336 5.24 -22.23 -16.62
N HIS A 337 4.10 -21.59 -16.37
CA HIS A 337 2.80 -21.85 -16.99
C HIS A 337 2.18 -20.57 -17.52
N PHE A 338 1.49 -20.74 -18.64
CA PHE A 338 0.77 -19.70 -19.33
C PHE A 338 -0.64 -20.21 -19.67
N LEU A 339 -1.67 -19.42 -19.36
CA LEU A 339 -3.04 -19.69 -19.78
C LEU A 339 -3.80 -18.40 -20.12
N ARG A 340 -4.48 -18.42 -21.25
CA ARG A 340 -5.51 -17.46 -21.65
C ARG A 340 -6.73 -18.24 -22.14
N VAL A 341 -7.93 -17.85 -21.71
CA VAL A 341 -9.18 -18.47 -22.19
C VAL A 341 -10.18 -17.37 -22.51
N SER A 342 -10.92 -17.54 -23.59
CA SER A 342 -11.97 -16.62 -24.03
C SER A 342 -13.24 -17.39 -24.39
N GLY A 343 -14.23 -16.69 -24.92
CA GLY A 343 -15.46 -17.31 -25.37
C GLY A 343 -15.32 -18.38 -26.47
N THR A 344 -14.30 -18.28 -27.33
CA THR A 344 -14.13 -19.15 -28.52
C THR A 344 -12.69 -19.57 -28.81
N ALA A 345 -11.73 -19.16 -28.00
CA ALA A 345 -10.32 -19.53 -28.16
C ALA A 345 -9.64 -19.71 -26.80
N ALA A 346 -8.63 -20.57 -26.75
CA ALA A 346 -7.74 -20.76 -25.62
C ALA A 346 -6.28 -20.78 -26.11
N LEU A 347 -5.38 -20.18 -25.34
CA LEU A 347 -3.93 -20.22 -25.55
C LEU A 347 -3.29 -20.73 -24.26
N THR A 348 -2.52 -21.80 -24.33
CA THR A 348 -1.74 -22.30 -23.20
C THR A 348 -0.26 -22.35 -23.57
N GLY A 349 0.62 -22.38 -22.58
CA GLY A 349 2.04 -22.61 -22.80
C GLY A 349 2.79 -22.98 -21.54
N GLU A 350 4.01 -23.45 -21.74
CA GLU A 350 4.89 -24.00 -20.71
C GLU A 350 6.36 -23.68 -20.99
N ALA A 351 7.15 -23.54 -19.93
CA ALA A 351 8.60 -23.38 -19.99
C ALA A 351 9.26 -23.87 -18.69
N VAL A 352 10.59 -23.93 -18.68
CA VAL A 352 11.38 -24.12 -17.45
C VAL A 352 11.93 -22.76 -17.01
N SER A 353 11.96 -22.50 -15.70
CA SER A 353 12.48 -21.25 -15.14
C SER A 353 13.96 -21.05 -15.53
N GLY A 354 14.32 -19.84 -15.97
CA GLY A 354 15.60 -19.53 -16.59
C GLY A 354 15.71 -19.90 -18.09
N HIS A 355 14.91 -20.84 -18.58
CA HIS A 355 14.91 -21.37 -19.95
C HIS A 355 13.68 -20.93 -20.77
N HIS A 356 13.08 -19.80 -20.42
CA HIS A 356 11.85 -19.30 -21.06
C HIS A 356 11.96 -18.97 -22.57
N SER A 357 13.19 -18.79 -23.08
CA SER A 357 13.50 -18.71 -24.51
C SER A 357 13.22 -20.01 -25.29
N GLU A 358 13.11 -21.15 -24.60
CA GLU A 358 12.79 -22.48 -25.17
C GLU A 358 11.30 -22.85 -25.04
N GLY A 359 10.48 -21.97 -24.44
CA GLY A 359 9.07 -22.22 -24.13
C GLY A 359 8.18 -22.57 -25.33
N ARG A 360 7.10 -23.31 -25.08
CA ARG A 360 6.12 -23.74 -26.09
C ARG A 360 4.73 -23.23 -25.78
N TYR A 361 3.99 -22.86 -26.83
CA TYR A 361 2.65 -22.27 -26.70
C TYR A 361 1.72 -22.84 -27.79
N TYR A 362 0.45 -23.05 -27.45
CA TYR A 362 -0.56 -23.69 -28.28
C TYR A 362 -1.88 -22.90 -28.23
N LEU A 363 -2.24 -22.27 -29.35
CA LEU A 363 -3.51 -21.60 -29.57
C LEU A 363 -4.51 -22.59 -30.18
N THR A 364 -5.76 -22.57 -29.73
CA THR A 364 -6.85 -23.39 -30.28
C THR A 364 -8.19 -22.66 -30.24
N ASN A 365 -9.02 -22.89 -31.26
CA ASN A 365 -10.45 -22.55 -31.28
C ASN A 365 -11.36 -23.80 -31.35
N ASN A 366 -10.79 -25.00 -31.22
CA ASN A 366 -11.54 -26.25 -31.12
C ASN A 366 -12.44 -26.22 -29.87
N ARG A 367 -13.76 -26.29 -30.06
CA ARG A 367 -14.76 -26.16 -28.97
C ARG A 367 -14.51 -27.12 -27.81
N THR A 368 -14.07 -28.35 -28.07
CA THR A 368 -13.79 -29.35 -27.04
C THR A 368 -12.56 -28.98 -26.20
N GLU A 369 -11.52 -28.45 -26.83
CA GLU A 369 -10.29 -28.00 -26.17
C GLU A 369 -10.55 -26.69 -25.40
N VAL A 370 -11.24 -25.72 -26.00
CA VAL A 370 -11.64 -24.47 -25.33
C VAL A 370 -12.49 -24.76 -24.09
N ALA A 371 -13.44 -25.71 -24.16
CA ALA A 371 -14.21 -26.15 -23.00
C ALA A 371 -13.36 -26.85 -21.92
N TYR A 372 -12.29 -27.57 -22.30
CA TYR A 372 -11.33 -28.14 -21.36
C TYR A 372 -10.49 -27.05 -20.67
N TYR A 373 -9.93 -26.12 -21.42
CA TYR A 373 -9.14 -25.01 -20.87
C TYR A 373 -9.98 -24.07 -20.00
N ARG A 374 -11.28 -23.88 -20.33
CA ARG A 374 -12.22 -23.16 -19.46
C ARG A 374 -12.33 -23.81 -18.08
N ARG A 375 -12.57 -25.12 -17.99
CA ARG A 375 -12.58 -25.83 -16.70
C ARG A 375 -11.27 -25.71 -15.92
N ARG A 376 -10.12 -25.52 -16.60
CA ARG A 376 -8.84 -25.21 -15.94
C ARG A 376 -8.78 -23.77 -15.43
N ALA A 377 -9.29 -22.79 -16.19
CA ALA A 377 -9.42 -21.40 -15.74
C ALA A 377 -10.35 -21.28 -14.53
N ASP A 378 -11.51 -21.95 -14.57
CA ASP A 378 -12.49 -21.99 -13.48
C ASP A 378 -11.84 -22.55 -12.20
N ALA A 379 -11.16 -23.70 -12.29
CA ALA A 379 -10.45 -24.31 -11.16
C ALA A 379 -9.27 -23.47 -10.63
N LEU A 380 -8.60 -22.68 -11.48
CA LEU A 380 -7.59 -21.72 -11.03
C LEU A 380 -8.24 -20.56 -10.24
N LEU A 381 -9.39 -20.05 -10.68
CA LEU A 381 -10.15 -19.01 -9.96
C LEU A 381 -10.66 -19.48 -8.60
N GLU A 382 -11.16 -20.72 -8.49
CA GLU A 382 -11.58 -21.33 -7.21
C GLU A 382 -10.45 -21.33 -6.16
N ASN A 383 -9.21 -21.60 -6.61
CA ASN A 383 -8.02 -21.63 -5.77
C ASN A 383 -7.40 -20.23 -5.52
N ALA A 384 -7.69 -19.25 -6.38
CA ALA A 384 -7.25 -17.87 -6.23
C ALA A 384 -8.10 -17.09 -5.19
N LYS A 385 -7.71 -15.86 -4.88
CA LYS A 385 -8.49 -14.91 -4.07
C LYS A 385 -8.50 -13.54 -4.75
N PRO A 386 -9.58 -12.73 -4.62
CA PRO A 386 -9.60 -11.36 -5.15
C PRO A 386 -8.46 -10.52 -4.57
N LEU A 387 -7.69 -9.87 -5.43
CA LEU A 387 -6.60 -8.96 -5.06
C LEU A 387 -7.18 -7.64 -4.54
N MET A 388 -8.17 -7.13 -5.27
CA MET A 388 -9.06 -6.05 -4.90
C MET A 388 -10.43 -6.25 -5.58
N GLU A 389 -11.50 -5.76 -4.97
CA GLU A 389 -12.80 -5.66 -5.62
C GLU A 389 -12.96 -4.24 -6.19
N ILE A 390 -13.38 -4.14 -7.45
CA ILE A 390 -13.51 -2.87 -8.17
C ILE A 390 -14.99 -2.55 -8.35
N TYR A 391 -15.42 -1.37 -7.92
CA TYR A 391 -16.81 -0.93 -7.98
C TYR A 391 -16.98 0.37 -8.77
N ARG A 392 -17.81 0.33 -9.81
CA ARG A 392 -18.39 1.49 -10.49
C ARG A 392 -19.90 1.54 -10.21
N ALA A 393 -20.65 2.43 -10.88
CA ALA A 393 -22.08 2.64 -10.63
C ALA A 393 -22.94 1.36 -10.74
N ASP A 394 -22.60 0.40 -11.61
CA ASP A 394 -23.26 -0.91 -11.71
C ASP A 394 -23.02 -1.81 -10.48
N GLY A 395 -21.93 -1.57 -9.75
CA GLY A 395 -21.57 -2.19 -8.48
C GLY A 395 -22.14 -1.49 -7.24
N ALA A 396 -22.83 -0.35 -7.37
CA ALA A 396 -23.20 0.51 -6.25
C ALA A 396 -24.00 -0.20 -5.14
N SER A 397 -24.93 -1.08 -5.50
CA SER A 397 -25.71 -1.87 -4.55
C SER A 397 -24.84 -2.87 -3.76
N ARG A 398 -23.88 -3.52 -4.43
CA ARG A 398 -22.92 -4.44 -3.81
C ARG A 398 -21.95 -3.71 -2.86
N LEU A 399 -21.47 -2.52 -3.25
CA LEU A 399 -20.62 -1.70 -2.38
C LEU A 399 -21.36 -1.22 -1.13
N ASN A 400 -22.59 -0.71 -1.29
CA ASN A 400 -23.40 -0.25 -0.15
C ASN A 400 -23.76 -1.41 0.80
N ALA A 401 -24.07 -2.60 0.27
CA ALA A 401 -24.32 -3.79 1.09
C ALA A 401 -23.06 -4.27 1.84
N PHE A 402 -21.88 -4.22 1.21
CA PHE A 402 -20.60 -4.52 1.86
C PHE A 402 -20.32 -3.56 3.03
N LEU A 403 -20.42 -2.24 2.80
CA LEU A 403 -20.18 -1.24 3.84
C LEU A 403 -21.20 -1.32 5.00
N LEU A 404 -22.46 -1.64 4.71
CA LEU A 404 -23.51 -1.83 5.72
C LEU A 404 -23.35 -3.12 6.55
N ALA A 405 -22.70 -4.15 5.99
CA ALA A 405 -22.30 -5.33 6.74
C ALA A 405 -21.04 -5.06 7.57
N ASP A 406 -20.07 -4.33 7.01
CA ASP A 406 -18.83 -3.98 7.72
C ASP A 406 -19.07 -3.05 8.91
N SER A 407 -20.01 -2.11 8.84
CA SER A 407 -20.30 -1.18 9.95
C SER A 407 -20.68 -1.87 11.27
N ARG A 408 -21.13 -3.14 11.20
CA ARG A 408 -21.49 -4.00 12.33
C ARG A 408 -20.34 -4.91 12.79
N THR A 409 -19.18 -4.81 12.15
CA THR A 409 -18.01 -5.68 12.36
C THR A 409 -16.96 -4.95 13.21
N PRO A 410 -16.58 -5.47 14.41
CA PRO A 410 -15.71 -4.76 15.34
C PRO A 410 -14.27 -4.57 14.83
N GLY A 411 -13.72 -3.37 15.01
CA GLY A 411 -12.36 -2.98 14.63
C GLY A 411 -12.19 -1.46 14.53
N ARG A 412 -10.95 -0.95 14.56
CA ARG A 412 -10.67 0.48 14.42
C ARG A 412 -10.80 0.93 12.96
N ARG A 413 -11.36 2.11 12.73
CA ARG A 413 -11.46 2.73 11.40
C ARG A 413 -10.55 3.95 11.30
N ARG A 414 -9.86 4.12 10.18
CA ARG A 414 -9.07 5.32 9.85
C ARG A 414 -9.44 5.78 8.44
N CYS A 415 -9.72 7.07 8.29
CA CYS A 415 -10.06 7.69 7.01
C CYS A 415 -9.03 8.78 6.71
N VAL A 416 -8.41 8.74 5.53
CA VAL A 416 -7.66 9.88 4.97
C VAL A 416 -8.54 10.48 3.89
N LEU A 417 -8.97 11.72 4.10
CA LEU A 417 -10.03 12.37 3.34
C LEU A 417 -9.53 13.60 2.61
N SER A 418 -9.98 13.77 1.38
CA SER A 418 -9.74 14.98 0.56
C SER A 418 -10.67 16.13 0.95
N ALA A 419 -11.92 15.83 1.28
CA ALA A 419 -12.99 16.79 1.61
C ALA A 419 -13.83 16.29 2.81
N PRO A 420 -14.54 17.17 3.54
CA PRO A 420 -15.23 16.76 4.76
C PRO A 420 -16.36 15.76 4.44
N PRO A 421 -16.56 14.70 5.23
CA PRO A 421 -17.38 13.57 4.82
C PRO A 421 -18.87 13.92 4.74
N LEU A 422 -19.54 13.61 3.62
CA LEU A 422 -20.94 13.97 3.33
C LEU A 422 -21.96 13.64 4.44
N TYR A 423 -21.65 12.73 5.36
CA TYR A 423 -22.53 12.34 6.46
C TYR A 423 -22.43 13.23 7.72
N THR A 424 -21.40 14.07 7.86
CA THR A 424 -21.28 15.01 8.98
C THR A 424 -22.11 16.27 8.76
N ALA A 425 -22.26 16.69 7.50
CA ALA A 425 -23.18 17.74 7.06
C ALA A 425 -24.56 17.68 7.72
N ASP A 426 -25.08 18.84 8.09
CA ASP A 426 -26.50 19.01 8.40
C ASP A 426 -27.36 18.86 7.12
N PRO A 427 -28.52 18.18 7.16
CA PRO A 427 -29.37 18.00 5.99
C PRO A 427 -29.89 19.28 5.34
N ALA A 428 -30.12 20.36 6.11
CA ALA A 428 -30.57 21.65 5.57
C ALA A 428 -29.42 22.42 4.92
N PHE A 429 -28.22 22.39 5.53
CA PHE A 429 -27.00 22.89 4.89
C PHE A 429 -26.74 22.19 3.55
N LEU A 430 -26.71 20.85 3.54
CA LEU A 430 -26.47 20.08 2.33
C LEU A 430 -27.55 20.33 1.26
N ALA A 431 -28.83 20.43 1.65
CA ALA A 431 -29.90 20.80 0.71
C ALA A 431 -29.71 22.20 0.12
N ALA A 432 -29.25 23.18 0.91
CA ALA A 432 -29.00 24.55 0.44
C ALA A 432 -27.84 24.61 -0.57
N VAL A 433 -26.73 23.89 -0.33
CA VAL A 433 -25.61 23.79 -1.29
C VAL A 433 -26.09 23.13 -2.59
N LEU A 434 -26.80 22.00 -2.51
CA LEU A 434 -27.30 21.31 -3.71
C LEU A 434 -28.28 22.17 -4.52
N GLN A 435 -29.10 23.00 -3.87
CA GLN A 435 -29.96 23.97 -4.55
C GLN A 435 -29.18 25.12 -5.19
N ARG A 436 -28.16 25.67 -4.51
CA ARG A 436 -27.31 26.76 -5.01
C ARG A 436 -26.49 26.34 -6.25
N HIS A 437 -26.24 25.05 -6.43
CA HIS A 437 -25.53 24.48 -7.58
C HIS A 437 -26.46 23.83 -8.64
N ASP A 438 -27.74 24.22 -8.69
CA ASP A 438 -28.73 23.78 -9.69
C ASP A 438 -28.86 22.24 -9.85
N VAL A 439 -28.65 21.48 -8.76
CA VAL A 439 -28.77 20.01 -8.77
C VAL A 439 -30.23 19.62 -9.00
N PRO A 440 -30.55 18.72 -9.96
CA PRO A 440 -31.92 18.26 -10.19
C PRO A 440 -32.53 17.64 -8.92
N ALA A 441 -33.78 17.97 -8.60
CA ALA A 441 -34.44 17.48 -7.37
C ALA A 441 -34.35 15.96 -7.13
N PRO A 442 -34.51 15.07 -8.15
CA PRO A 442 -34.31 13.62 -7.95
C PRO A 442 -32.89 13.23 -7.54
N ASP A 443 -31.88 14.01 -7.93
CA ASP A 443 -30.50 13.79 -7.50
C ASP A 443 -30.25 14.41 -6.12
N GLN A 444 -30.90 15.53 -5.76
CA GLN A 444 -30.88 16.04 -4.39
C GLN A 444 -31.43 15.00 -3.40
N GLU A 445 -32.58 14.39 -3.70
CA GLU A 445 -33.17 13.31 -2.90
C GLU A 445 -32.22 12.12 -2.74
N ARG A 446 -31.56 11.70 -3.83
CA ARG A 446 -30.58 10.61 -3.81
C ARG A 446 -29.34 10.93 -2.96
N ILE A 447 -28.80 12.14 -3.08
CA ILE A 447 -27.61 12.59 -2.34
C ILE A 447 -27.93 12.71 -0.84
N LEU A 448 -29.07 13.32 -0.49
CA LEU A 448 -29.53 13.44 0.91
C LEU A 448 -29.82 12.06 1.53
N ALA A 449 -30.46 11.14 0.79
CA ALA A 449 -30.68 9.77 1.25
C ALA A 449 -29.36 8.99 1.43
N HIS A 450 -28.37 9.21 0.56
CA HIS A 450 -27.03 8.64 0.71
C HIS A 450 -26.32 9.19 1.95
N ALA A 451 -26.28 10.51 2.12
CA ALA A 451 -25.68 11.18 3.29
C ALA A 451 -26.26 10.63 4.60
N LYS A 452 -27.59 10.54 4.70
CA LYS A 452 -28.29 9.96 5.85
C LYS A 452 -27.87 8.50 6.10
N SER A 453 -27.90 7.65 5.07
CA SER A 453 -27.55 6.23 5.24
C SER A 453 -26.07 6.02 5.60
N ARG A 454 -25.17 6.88 5.10
CA ARG A 454 -23.76 6.91 5.51
C ARG A 454 -23.63 7.33 6.98
N ARG A 455 -24.42 8.30 7.46
CA ARG A 455 -24.45 8.74 8.86
C ARG A 455 -24.91 7.64 9.81
N GLU A 456 -26.02 6.98 9.49
CA GLU A 456 -26.53 5.82 10.23
C GLU A 456 -25.46 4.70 10.36
N GLN A 457 -24.62 4.51 9.33
CA GLN A 457 -23.50 3.56 9.36
C GLN A 457 -22.31 4.05 10.21
N ALA A 458 -21.96 5.34 10.15
CA ALA A 458 -20.92 5.92 11.00
C ALA A 458 -21.31 5.88 12.49
N GLU A 459 -22.54 6.27 12.82
CA GLU A 459 -23.10 6.20 14.18
C GLU A 459 -23.21 4.74 14.69
N THR A 460 -23.45 3.77 13.80
CA THR A 460 -23.40 2.33 14.13
C THR A 460 -21.97 1.88 14.49
N ILE A 461 -20.94 2.34 13.76
CA ILE A 461 -19.53 2.04 14.06
C ILE A 461 -19.14 2.66 15.41
N LEU A 462 -19.41 3.96 15.58
CA LEU A 462 -19.01 4.80 16.72
C LEU A 462 -19.63 4.38 18.06
N ARG A 463 -20.71 3.61 18.04
CA ARG A 463 -21.30 3.01 19.25
C ARG A 463 -20.28 2.15 20.01
N ASP A 464 -19.55 1.31 19.27
CA ASP A 464 -18.75 0.22 19.80
C ASP A 464 -17.26 0.28 19.40
N ASN A 465 -16.89 1.16 18.45
CA ASN A 465 -15.57 1.22 17.83
C ASN A 465 -15.04 2.65 17.68
N GLU A 466 -13.73 2.78 17.52
CA GLU A 466 -13.07 4.04 17.14
C GLU A 466 -13.14 4.31 15.64
N MET A 467 -13.27 5.60 15.29
CA MET A 467 -13.07 6.13 13.94
C MET A 467 -12.16 7.36 14.00
N VAL A 468 -11.08 7.35 13.24
CA VAL A 468 -10.19 8.50 13.04
C VAL A 468 -10.43 9.10 11.67
N LEU A 469 -10.66 10.41 11.60
CA LEU A 469 -10.84 11.18 10.37
C LEU A 469 -9.64 12.13 10.21
N ALA A 470 -8.75 11.86 9.27
CA ALA A 470 -7.69 12.78 8.86
C ALA A 470 -8.17 13.61 7.65
N LEU A 471 -8.12 14.93 7.76
CA LEU A 471 -8.82 15.85 6.86
C LEU A 471 -8.07 17.20 6.77
N PRO A 472 -7.84 17.79 5.59
CA PRO A 472 -7.25 19.12 5.50
C PRO A 472 -8.20 20.23 5.97
N ARG A 473 -7.65 21.25 6.62
CA ARG A 473 -8.26 22.58 6.83
C ARG A 473 -7.45 23.62 6.06
N LEU A 474 -7.62 23.62 4.74
CA LEU A 474 -6.92 24.49 3.78
C LEU A 474 -7.14 25.98 4.09
N THR A 475 -6.15 26.82 3.77
CA THR A 475 -6.32 28.28 3.71
C THR A 475 -7.11 28.69 2.45
N GLU A 476 -7.50 29.97 2.36
CA GLU A 476 -8.23 30.50 1.20
C GLU A 476 -7.37 30.41 -0.08
N GLU A 477 -6.09 30.74 -0.01
CA GLU A 477 -5.15 30.68 -1.13
C GLU A 477 -4.87 29.23 -1.59
N ALA A 478 -4.78 28.30 -0.64
CA ALA A 478 -4.64 26.87 -0.93
C ALA A 478 -5.91 26.31 -1.59
N PHE A 479 -7.08 26.75 -1.13
CA PHE A 479 -8.38 26.39 -1.69
C PHE A 479 -8.60 26.99 -3.08
N GLU A 480 -8.32 28.28 -3.30
CA GLU A 480 -8.41 28.91 -4.63
C GLU A 480 -7.53 28.21 -5.67
N ARG A 481 -6.33 27.78 -5.26
CA ARG A 481 -5.40 27.06 -6.12
C ARG A 481 -5.88 25.63 -6.46
N TYR A 482 -6.57 24.96 -5.54
CA TYR A 482 -7.11 23.61 -5.73
C TYR A 482 -8.51 23.46 -5.10
N PRO A 483 -9.58 23.97 -5.74
CA PRO A 483 -10.92 23.98 -5.15
C PRO A 483 -11.46 22.59 -4.85
N MET A 484 -11.98 22.41 -3.64
CA MET A 484 -12.55 21.14 -3.19
C MET A 484 -14.00 20.99 -3.66
N SER A 485 -14.47 19.75 -3.77
CA SER A 485 -15.86 19.41 -4.13
C SER A 485 -16.52 18.56 -3.05
N LEU A 486 -17.87 18.57 -3.03
CA LEU A 486 -18.66 17.61 -2.25
C LEU A 486 -18.21 16.17 -2.57
N PRO A 487 -17.93 15.32 -1.56
CA PRO A 487 -17.45 13.96 -1.80
C PRO A 487 -18.62 13.03 -2.11
N LEU A 488 -18.96 12.95 -3.40
CA LEU A 488 -20.15 12.27 -3.90
C LEU A 488 -19.86 10.88 -4.51
N SER A 489 -18.61 10.42 -4.52
CA SER A 489 -18.22 9.13 -5.15
C SER A 489 -19.06 7.95 -4.68
N GLY A 490 -19.29 7.82 -3.37
CA GLY A 490 -20.05 6.72 -2.77
C GLY A 490 -21.52 6.64 -3.20
N SER A 491 -22.07 7.75 -3.73
CA SER A 491 -23.41 7.83 -4.34
C SER A 491 -23.40 7.57 -5.86
N PHE A 492 -22.21 7.49 -6.46
CA PHE A 492 -21.95 7.45 -7.89
C PHE A 492 -22.63 8.59 -8.67
N TYR A 493 -22.53 9.81 -8.14
CA TYR A 493 -22.92 11.02 -8.86
C TYR A 493 -21.77 11.44 -9.80
N GLU A 494 -22.08 11.66 -11.07
CA GLU A 494 -21.04 11.84 -12.11
C GLU A 494 -20.62 13.31 -12.35
N ARG A 495 -21.16 14.26 -11.58
CA ARG A 495 -20.84 15.69 -11.66
C ARG A 495 -20.17 16.16 -10.37
N ASP A 496 -18.97 16.71 -10.49
CA ASP A 496 -18.29 17.41 -9.41
C ASP A 496 -19.12 18.64 -9.01
N ILE A 497 -19.41 18.81 -7.71
CA ILE A 497 -20.03 20.03 -7.16
C ILE A 497 -18.96 20.75 -6.32
N PRO A 498 -18.32 21.81 -6.83
CA PRO A 498 -17.30 22.56 -6.09
C PRO A 498 -17.93 23.33 -4.93
N TYR A 499 -17.27 23.35 -3.78
CA TYR A 499 -17.64 24.23 -2.68
C TYR A 499 -17.27 25.69 -3.02
N THR A 500 -17.98 26.67 -2.46
CA THR A 500 -17.33 27.94 -2.10
C THR A 500 -16.47 27.76 -0.84
N TYR A 501 -15.42 28.57 -0.65
CA TYR A 501 -14.56 28.45 0.53
C TYR A 501 -15.35 28.57 1.86
N GLN A 502 -16.41 29.39 1.88
CA GLN A 502 -17.33 29.51 3.02
C GLN A 502 -18.09 28.21 3.32
N GLU A 503 -18.67 27.55 2.31
CA GLU A 503 -19.39 26.27 2.49
C GLU A 503 -18.44 25.13 2.86
N TYR A 504 -17.19 25.16 2.37
CA TYR A 504 -16.14 24.25 2.79
C TYR A 504 -15.81 24.42 4.28
N LEU A 505 -15.59 25.65 4.75
CA LEU A 505 -15.35 25.93 6.17
C LEU A 505 -16.56 25.58 7.05
N GLU A 506 -17.78 25.90 6.62
CA GLU A 506 -19.00 25.54 7.36
C GLU A 506 -19.12 24.01 7.51
N HIS A 507 -18.76 23.23 6.48
CA HIS A 507 -18.76 21.77 6.55
C HIS A 507 -17.58 21.20 7.37
N ILE A 508 -16.43 21.88 7.44
CA ILE A 508 -15.35 21.58 8.39
C ILE A 508 -15.88 21.75 9.83
N ASP A 509 -16.49 22.89 10.15
CA ASP A 509 -16.99 23.20 11.49
C ASP A 509 -18.13 22.24 11.91
N GLN A 510 -19.00 21.82 10.97
CA GLN A 510 -19.98 20.75 11.20
C GLN A 510 -19.33 19.37 11.42
N THR A 511 -18.16 19.12 10.83
CA THR A 511 -17.37 17.89 11.04
C THR A 511 -16.67 17.89 12.41
N GLU A 512 -16.16 19.04 12.85
CA GLU A 512 -15.66 19.25 14.22
C GLU A 512 -16.77 19.02 15.27
N GLN A 513 -17.97 19.58 15.04
CA GLN A 513 -19.14 19.34 15.89
C GLN A 513 -19.55 17.86 15.92
N PHE A 514 -19.57 17.18 14.77
CA PHE A 514 -19.86 15.74 14.72
C PHE A 514 -18.84 14.92 15.52
N ALA A 515 -17.55 15.27 15.46
CA ALA A 515 -16.52 14.61 16.26
C ALA A 515 -16.72 14.88 17.76
N ALA A 516 -16.96 16.13 18.16
CA ALA A 516 -17.17 16.53 19.55
C ALA A 516 -18.38 15.83 20.22
N VAL A 517 -19.44 15.54 19.47
CA VAL A 517 -20.63 14.81 19.95
C VAL A 517 -20.40 13.30 20.10
N HIS A 518 -19.37 12.74 19.45
CA HIS A 518 -19.10 11.30 19.42
C HIS A 518 -17.74 10.96 20.05
N PRO A 519 -17.65 10.57 21.34
CA PRO A 519 -16.37 10.35 22.05
C PRO A 519 -15.42 9.30 21.47
N ARG A 520 -15.84 8.50 20.47
CA ARG A 520 -14.99 7.55 19.74
C ARG A 520 -14.59 8.04 18.33
N CYS A 521 -14.99 9.25 17.96
CA CYS A 521 -14.66 9.92 16.71
C CYS A 521 -13.51 10.91 16.98
N ARG A 522 -12.34 10.67 16.39
CA ARG A 522 -11.18 11.56 16.48
C ARG A 522 -10.99 12.26 15.15
N LEU A 523 -10.99 13.59 15.15
CA LEU A 523 -10.64 14.40 13.99
C LEU A 523 -9.17 14.80 14.08
N GLU A 524 -8.44 14.69 12.97
CA GLU A 524 -7.03 15.06 12.80
C GLU A 524 -6.96 16.04 11.63
N LEU A 525 -6.73 17.33 11.92
CA LEU A 525 -6.67 18.36 10.89
C LEU A 525 -5.23 18.57 10.40
N THR A 526 -5.06 18.68 9.08
CA THR A 526 -3.78 19.00 8.43
C THR A 526 -3.86 20.35 7.70
N ALA A 527 -2.74 21.07 7.58
CA ALA A 527 -2.70 22.31 6.78
C ALA A 527 -2.88 22.00 5.28
N ASP A 528 -2.16 20.99 4.78
CA ASP A 528 -2.21 20.54 3.39
C ASP A 528 -3.13 19.33 3.16
N SER A 529 -3.65 19.23 1.94
CA SER A 529 -4.37 18.06 1.44
C SER A 529 -3.43 17.02 0.83
N THR A 530 -3.44 15.81 1.38
CA THR A 530 -2.62 14.69 0.89
C THR A 530 -3.01 14.21 -0.50
N PHE A 531 -4.30 14.28 -0.83
CA PHE A 531 -4.90 13.76 -2.06
C PHE A 531 -6.04 14.69 -2.50
N ARG A 532 -6.02 15.13 -3.77
CA ARG A 532 -7.03 16.07 -4.30
C ARG A 532 -8.28 15.35 -4.81
N ASN A 533 -8.18 14.04 -4.99
CA ASN A 533 -9.10 13.21 -5.77
C ASN A 533 -9.33 11.83 -5.12
N LEU A 534 -8.45 11.37 -4.21
CA LEU A 534 -8.64 10.13 -3.47
C LEU A 534 -9.21 10.33 -2.07
N GLN A 535 -9.99 9.35 -1.63
CA GLN A 535 -10.27 9.11 -0.21
C GLN A 535 -9.90 7.69 0.15
N ILE A 536 -9.23 7.49 1.27
CA ILE A 536 -8.77 6.17 1.72
C ILE A 536 -9.48 5.84 3.04
N VAL A 537 -10.41 4.90 2.99
CA VAL A 537 -11.13 4.39 4.17
C VAL A 537 -10.55 3.04 4.55
N MET A 538 -10.10 2.88 5.78
CA MET A 538 -9.45 1.69 6.29
C MET A 538 -10.24 1.09 7.44
N HIS A 539 -10.48 -0.22 7.35
CA HIS A 539 -10.81 -1.06 8.50
C HIS A 539 -9.51 -1.77 8.89
N GLU A 540 -8.85 -1.27 9.93
CA GLU A 540 -7.53 -1.72 10.36
C GLU A 540 -7.52 -3.25 10.59
N GLY A 541 -6.54 -3.93 9.99
CA GLY A 541 -6.41 -5.39 10.05
C GLY A 541 -7.32 -6.16 9.09
N ARG A 542 -8.26 -5.52 8.37
CA ARG A 542 -9.21 -6.18 7.45
C ARG A 542 -9.10 -5.73 6.00
N TRP A 543 -9.35 -4.46 5.69
CA TRP A 543 -9.36 -3.95 4.32
C TRP A 543 -9.05 -2.45 4.24
N ALA A 544 -8.55 -2.02 3.09
CA ALA A 544 -8.42 -0.61 2.73
C ALA A 544 -9.20 -0.36 1.43
N MET A 545 -10.05 0.66 1.41
CA MET A 545 -10.80 1.10 0.24
C MET A 545 -10.22 2.42 -0.24
N VAL A 546 -9.75 2.45 -1.48
CA VAL A 546 -9.37 3.69 -2.17
C VAL A 546 -10.52 4.09 -3.08
N SER A 547 -11.20 5.20 -2.75
CA SER A 547 -12.21 5.85 -3.58
C SER A 547 -11.55 6.92 -4.44
N LYS A 548 -12.02 7.10 -5.68
CA LYS A 548 -11.72 8.28 -6.50
C LYS A 548 -12.97 9.14 -6.65
N GLU A 549 -12.85 10.43 -6.34
CA GLU A 549 -13.98 11.37 -6.29
C GLU A 549 -14.39 11.87 -7.67
N LYS A 550 -13.43 12.32 -8.49
CA LYS A 550 -13.73 12.91 -9.81
C LYS A 550 -14.15 11.87 -10.82
N SER A 551 -15.09 12.25 -11.68
CA SER A 551 -15.75 11.37 -12.64
C SER A 551 -14.76 10.68 -13.60
N PRO A 552 -14.83 9.34 -13.81
CA PRO A 552 -15.81 8.43 -13.22
C PRO A 552 -15.47 7.98 -11.79
N ALA A 553 -16.43 8.11 -10.89
CA ALA A 553 -16.34 7.56 -9.53
C ALA A 553 -16.09 6.05 -9.57
N ILE A 554 -15.09 5.60 -8.80
CA ILE A 554 -14.66 4.21 -8.71
C ILE A 554 -14.03 3.93 -7.35
N HIS A 555 -14.21 2.70 -6.85
CA HIS A 555 -13.68 2.28 -5.55
C HIS A 555 -12.93 0.95 -5.66
N PHE A 556 -11.77 0.87 -5.02
CA PHE A 556 -10.89 -0.30 -4.98
C PHE A 556 -10.82 -0.84 -3.55
N VAL A 557 -11.55 -1.91 -3.23
CA VAL A 557 -11.54 -2.54 -1.90
C VAL A 557 -10.46 -3.63 -1.85
N ILE A 558 -9.32 -3.28 -1.26
CA ILE A 558 -8.09 -4.07 -1.23
C ILE A 558 -8.04 -4.92 0.06
N ARG A 559 -7.79 -6.23 -0.11
CA ARG A 559 -7.71 -7.21 1.00
C ARG A 559 -6.42 -8.03 1.06
N HIS A 560 -5.54 -7.93 0.06
CA HIS A 560 -4.25 -8.60 0.12
C HIS A 560 -3.35 -7.98 1.21
N ALA A 561 -2.86 -8.82 2.13
CA ALA A 561 -2.24 -8.35 3.37
C ALA A 561 -1.01 -7.45 3.18
N LYS A 562 -0.14 -7.71 2.18
CA LYS A 562 0.99 -6.81 1.88
C LYS A 562 0.49 -5.41 1.47
N LEU A 563 -0.49 -5.34 0.56
CA LEU A 563 -1.06 -4.08 0.07
C LEU A 563 -1.78 -3.32 1.19
N ARG A 564 -2.67 -4.01 1.91
CA ARG A 564 -3.47 -3.44 2.99
C ARG A 564 -2.58 -2.86 4.09
N SER A 565 -1.58 -3.61 4.55
CA SER A 565 -0.68 -3.15 5.63
C SER A 565 0.23 -2.01 5.18
N ALA A 566 0.55 -1.92 3.88
CA ALA A 566 1.31 -0.82 3.32
C ALA A 566 0.49 0.48 3.25
N ILE A 567 -0.81 0.39 2.90
CA ILE A 567 -1.77 1.52 2.94
C ILE A 567 -2.12 1.90 4.39
N GLU A 568 -2.24 0.94 5.31
CA GLU A 568 -2.42 1.21 6.75
C GLU A 568 -1.22 1.90 7.40
N SER A 569 -0.02 1.69 6.83
CA SER A 569 1.23 2.33 7.27
C SER A 569 1.56 3.60 6.48
N PHE A 570 0.68 4.04 5.58
CA PHE A 570 0.84 5.31 4.87
C PHE A 570 0.58 6.47 5.83
N GLU A 571 1.56 7.36 5.92
CA GLU A 571 1.47 8.63 6.62
C GLU A 571 1.64 9.72 5.55
N PRO A 572 0.77 10.75 5.51
CA PRO A 572 0.99 11.91 4.66
C PRO A 572 2.39 12.49 4.88
N PRO A 573 3.08 12.95 3.82
CA PRO A 573 4.32 13.69 4.02
C PRO A 573 4.02 14.94 4.84
N LEU A 574 4.68 15.08 5.99
CA LEU A 574 4.72 16.33 6.72
C LEU A 574 5.46 17.35 5.86
N VAL A 575 4.76 18.39 5.43
CA VAL A 575 5.37 19.59 4.87
C VAL A 575 5.83 20.43 6.07
N GLU A 576 7.13 20.70 6.16
CA GLU A 576 7.66 21.70 7.10
C GLU A 576 7.35 23.11 6.56
N GLU A 577 7.01 24.04 7.46
CA GLU A 577 6.57 25.43 7.14
C GLU A 577 7.70 26.31 6.54
#